data_AF-A0A067PXG2-F1
#
_entry.id   AF-A0A067PXG2-F1
#
_cell.length_a   1.000
_cell.length_b   1.000
_cell.length_c   1.000
_cell.angle_alpha   90.00
_cell.angle_beta   90.00
_cell.angle_gamma   90.00
#
_symmetry.space_group_name_H-M   'P 1'
#
loop_
_entity.id
_entity.type
_entity.pdbx_description
1 polymer ?
#
loop_
_entity_poly.entity_id
_entity_poly.type
_entity_poly.pdbx_seq_one_letter_code
_entity_poly.pdbx_strand_id
1 'polypeptide(L)'
;MNTHSPSPSPIILNGHNGSTNGNGTYPDGHADTPTSTSFSVQPVNGYSQNPYQMHNEDIVRHLYHSGFQTGNYADTLLHVLGSVYRLHAIILSRSPYLAHLMSTSPQTSGQRAIFIHLEHEPEVTQDGFAIALGYLYSSVSLSLISPENARGVLAAGCLLGGMEDLCAYAYEACRQSITVDSINEWVDFVDTITMPRPSVSGVSTPVEMPPPTSIFGMYAQRLRDDVFNFLVATLPSMLGVSTAAASTPPQTSQDGRETLLHVFSRVPFDLFKAAVESPTFQIGSDQARFKFAKDAIDLRKRGIARGTGAEETVVLAFGANNMGGSAVHVTRKMRKRQLWKVNSPA
;
A
#
# COMPACT_ATOMS: atom_id res chain seq x y z
N MET A 1 -43.57 -18.50 26.33
CA MET A 1 -42.69 -17.41 26.82
C MET A 1 -41.36 -18.03 27.19
N ASN A 2 -40.39 -18.04 26.27
CA ASN A 2 -39.01 -18.48 26.55
C ASN A 2 -38.09 -17.33 26.15
N THR A 3 -37.41 -16.75 27.14
CA THR A 3 -36.43 -15.70 27.00
C THR A 3 -35.05 -16.33 26.75
N HIS A 4 -34.54 -16.22 25.52
CA HIS A 4 -33.14 -16.53 25.23
C HIS A 4 -32.29 -15.27 25.44
N SER A 5 -31.43 -15.30 26.45
CA SER A 5 -30.34 -14.34 26.63
C SER A 5 -29.23 -14.62 25.61
N PRO A 6 -28.65 -13.60 24.94
CA PRO A 6 -27.51 -13.81 24.07
C PRO A 6 -26.23 -13.96 24.90
N SER A 7 -25.41 -14.96 24.56
CA SER A 7 -24.08 -15.21 25.12
C SER A 7 -23.11 -14.06 24.81
N PRO A 8 -22.17 -13.73 25.71
CA PRO A 8 -21.16 -12.70 25.45
C PRO A 8 -20.13 -13.19 24.43
N SER A 9 -19.88 -12.37 23.41
CA SER A 9 -18.80 -12.54 22.44
C SER A 9 -17.42 -12.49 23.15
N PRO A 10 -16.40 -13.21 22.64
CA PRO A 10 -15.08 -13.21 23.26
C PRO A 10 -14.41 -11.83 23.17
N ILE A 11 -13.71 -11.44 24.24
CA ILE A 11 -12.87 -10.25 24.30
C ILE A 11 -11.61 -10.54 23.47
N ILE A 12 -11.51 -9.93 22.28
CA ILE A 12 -10.31 -9.97 21.45
C ILE A 12 -9.43 -8.78 21.86
N LEU A 13 -8.18 -9.05 22.30
CA LEU A 13 -7.17 -8.02 22.53
C LEU A 13 -6.82 -7.33 21.19
N ASN A 14 -6.66 -6.00 21.21
CA ASN A 14 -6.25 -5.28 20.01
C ASN A 14 -4.81 -5.70 19.62
N GLY A 15 -4.62 -6.16 18.38
CA GLY A 15 -3.30 -6.35 17.78
C GLY A 15 -2.59 -7.68 18.09
N HIS A 16 -3.30 -8.80 18.29
CA HIS A 16 -2.67 -10.13 18.34
C HIS A 16 -3.16 -11.04 17.20
N ASN A 17 -2.23 -11.45 16.33
CA ASN A 17 -2.42 -12.54 15.37
C ASN A 17 -1.99 -13.86 16.04
N GLY A 18 -2.86 -14.86 16.03
CA GLY A 18 -2.69 -16.08 16.84
C GLY A 18 -1.56 -17.00 16.37
N SER A 19 -0.69 -17.38 17.31
CA SER A 19 -0.02 -18.69 17.35
C SER A 19 0.26 -19.06 18.80
N THR A 20 -0.49 -20.05 19.29
CA THR A 20 -0.38 -20.62 20.62
C THR A 20 0.63 -21.76 20.64
N ASN A 21 1.52 -21.77 21.64
CA ASN A 21 2.03 -22.99 22.27
C ASN A 21 2.80 -22.67 23.56
N GLY A 22 2.51 -23.42 24.63
CA GLY A 22 3.50 -23.72 25.68
C GLY A 22 3.26 -23.19 27.10
N ASN A 23 2.27 -23.78 27.77
CA ASN A 23 2.29 -24.27 29.17
C ASN A 23 3.38 -23.77 30.16
N GLY A 24 2.96 -23.23 31.32
CA GLY A 24 3.84 -22.99 32.45
C GLY A 24 3.11 -22.53 33.73
N THR A 25 3.02 -23.45 34.69
CA THR A 25 2.42 -23.41 36.03
C THR A 25 3.00 -22.35 37.01
N TYR A 26 2.14 -21.84 37.91
CA TYR A 26 2.42 -20.99 39.09
C TYR A 26 3.36 -21.66 40.13
N PRO A 27 3.95 -20.93 41.12
CA PRO A 27 3.22 -20.56 42.34
C PRO A 27 3.53 -19.16 42.95
N ASP A 28 2.63 -18.83 43.87
CA ASP A 28 2.46 -17.68 44.75
C ASP A 28 3.56 -17.53 45.83
N GLY A 29 3.76 -16.34 46.40
CA GLY A 29 4.71 -16.10 47.49
C GLY A 29 4.89 -14.64 47.95
N HIS A 30 4.40 -14.36 49.16
CA HIS A 30 4.33 -13.07 49.86
C HIS A 30 5.69 -12.46 50.31
N ALA A 31 5.73 -11.11 50.28
CA ALA A 31 6.23 -10.17 51.30
C ALA A 31 7.73 -9.79 51.41
N ASP A 32 7.90 -8.49 51.74
CA ASP A 32 9.00 -7.76 52.40
C ASP A 32 10.12 -7.08 51.58
N THR A 33 9.93 -5.77 51.35
CA THR A 33 10.95 -4.69 51.40
C THR A 33 11.49 -4.56 52.86
N PRO A 34 12.62 -3.88 53.18
CA PRO A 34 13.43 -2.98 52.35
C PRO A 34 14.96 -3.08 52.54
N THR A 35 15.77 -2.76 51.52
CA THR A 35 17.07 -2.09 51.78
C THR A 35 17.63 -1.38 50.55
N SER A 36 17.89 -0.09 50.74
CA SER A 36 18.67 0.77 49.87
C SER A 36 20.06 0.18 49.62
N THR A 37 20.41 -0.06 48.37
CA THR A 37 21.80 -0.12 47.91
C THR A 37 21.94 0.71 46.65
N SER A 38 22.57 1.86 46.83
CA SER A 38 23.07 2.74 45.79
C SER A 38 24.10 1.99 44.96
N PHE A 39 23.71 1.53 43.76
CA PHE A 39 24.67 1.09 42.75
C PHE A 39 25.02 2.27 41.86
N SER A 40 26.22 2.80 42.09
CA SER A 40 26.89 3.71 41.16
C SER A 40 27.16 2.98 39.86
N VAL A 41 26.28 3.15 38.87
CA VAL A 41 26.54 2.76 37.49
C VAL A 41 27.46 3.80 36.89
N GLN A 42 28.67 3.35 36.53
CA GLN A 42 29.65 4.10 35.76
C GLN A 42 29.02 4.59 34.44
N PRO A 43 29.14 5.87 34.07
CA PRO A 43 28.57 6.35 32.81
C PRO A 43 29.47 5.91 31.64
N VAL A 44 29.02 4.89 30.93
CA VAL A 44 29.50 4.60 29.57
C VAL A 44 28.71 5.52 28.63
N ASN A 45 29.44 6.48 28.04
CA ASN A 45 29.01 7.49 27.06
C ASN A 45 27.99 8.55 27.55
N GLY A 46 28.49 9.78 27.69
CA GLY A 46 27.84 10.94 28.28
C GLY A 46 26.70 11.59 27.49
N TYR A 47 25.62 10.86 27.24
CA TYR A 47 24.30 11.45 27.09
C TYR A 47 23.49 11.09 28.34
N SER A 48 23.51 11.97 29.35
CA SER A 48 22.56 11.88 30.45
C SER A 48 21.14 11.97 29.86
N GLN A 49 20.44 10.84 29.77
CA GLN A 49 19.06 10.77 29.33
C GLN A 49 18.25 11.76 30.18
N ASN A 50 17.58 12.70 29.53
CA ASN A 50 16.83 13.74 30.21
C ASN A 50 15.72 13.08 31.05
N PRO A 51 15.59 13.33 32.36
CA PRO A 51 14.56 12.69 33.19
C PRO A 51 13.13 12.92 32.67
N TYR A 52 12.87 14.05 32.01
CA TYR A 52 11.58 14.31 31.35
C TYR A 52 11.33 13.37 30.16
N GLN A 53 12.38 13.01 29.42
CA GLN A 53 12.27 12.09 28.29
C GLN A 53 11.91 10.69 28.78
N MET A 54 12.57 10.19 29.82
CA MET A 54 12.25 8.86 30.38
C MET A 54 10.82 8.81 30.93
N HIS A 55 10.38 9.85 31.65
CA HIS A 55 9.01 9.92 32.16
C HIS A 55 7.96 9.92 31.04
N ASN A 56 8.19 10.69 29.97
CA ASN A 56 7.29 10.73 28.82
C ASN A 56 7.22 9.38 28.10
N GLU A 57 8.35 8.69 27.94
CA GLU A 57 8.41 7.34 27.37
C GLU A 57 7.63 6.33 28.21
N ASP A 58 7.71 6.42 29.54
CA ASP A 58 6.93 5.55 30.44
C ASP A 58 5.42 5.79 30.30
N ILE A 59 4.99 7.05 30.17
CA ILE A 59 3.58 7.40 29.89
C ILE A 59 3.16 6.80 28.54
N VAL A 60 3.92 7.03 27.48
CA VAL A 60 3.60 6.52 26.13
C VAL A 60 3.53 5.00 26.11
N ARG A 61 4.49 4.32 26.77
CA ARG A 61 4.49 2.86 26.90
C ARG A 61 3.25 2.36 27.65
N HIS A 62 2.88 3.02 28.74
CA HIS A 62 1.69 2.66 29.50
C HIS A 62 0.39 2.88 28.70
N LEU A 63 0.28 4.00 27.97
CA LEU A 63 -0.85 4.29 27.10
C LEU A 63 -0.99 3.25 25.98
N TYR A 64 0.12 2.82 25.39
CA TYR A 64 0.10 1.77 24.37
C TYR A 64 -0.31 0.41 24.96
N HIS A 65 0.31 -0.03 26.04
CA HIS A 65 0.04 -1.35 26.61
C HIS A 65 -1.34 -1.43 27.29
N SER A 66 -1.57 -0.59 28.31
CA SER A 66 -2.81 -0.62 29.09
C SER A 66 -3.99 0.02 28.34
N GLY A 67 -3.72 1.07 27.55
CA GLY A 67 -4.76 1.78 26.83
C GLY A 67 -5.13 1.05 25.53
N PHE A 68 -4.18 0.95 24.60
CA PHE A 68 -4.47 0.40 23.27
C PHE A 68 -4.60 -1.12 23.24
N GLN A 69 -3.64 -1.87 23.79
CA GLN A 69 -3.63 -3.34 23.67
C GLN A 69 -4.75 -3.98 24.50
N THR A 70 -4.92 -3.58 25.77
CA THR A 70 -5.94 -4.17 26.65
C THR A 70 -7.28 -3.42 26.64
N GLY A 71 -7.33 -2.17 26.17
CA GLY A 71 -8.57 -1.39 26.11
C GLY A 71 -9.06 -0.90 27.48
N ASN A 72 -8.18 -0.77 28.47
CA ASN A 72 -8.54 -0.28 29.80
C ASN A 72 -8.93 1.19 29.72
N TYR A 73 -9.97 1.60 30.45
CA TYR A 73 -10.48 2.98 30.50
C TYR A 73 -10.99 3.56 29.17
N ALA A 74 -11.22 2.71 28.17
CA ALA A 74 -11.80 3.12 26.90
C ALA A 74 -13.19 3.74 27.06
N ASP A 75 -13.38 4.91 26.46
CA ASP A 75 -14.63 5.67 26.41
C ASP A 75 -15.32 5.58 25.03
N THR A 76 -14.63 4.99 24.05
CA THR A 76 -15.05 4.90 22.66
C THR A 76 -14.91 3.48 22.12
N LEU A 77 -15.94 2.99 21.42
CA LEU A 77 -15.94 1.75 20.67
C LEU A 77 -15.90 2.05 19.18
N LEU A 78 -14.88 1.53 18.50
CA LEU A 78 -14.72 1.70 17.05
C LEU A 78 -14.96 0.37 16.34
N HIS A 79 -15.99 0.33 15.49
CA HIS A 79 -16.35 -0.80 14.66
C HIS A 79 -15.80 -0.61 13.26
N VAL A 80 -14.93 -1.51 12.81
CA VAL A 80 -14.28 -1.46 11.49
C VAL A 80 -13.84 -2.86 11.07
N LEU A 81 -14.08 -3.24 9.82
CA LEU A 81 -13.69 -4.55 9.24
C LEU A 81 -14.09 -5.76 10.11
N GLY A 82 -15.31 -5.72 10.68
CA GLY A 82 -15.82 -6.78 11.55
C GLY A 82 -15.16 -6.86 12.94
N SER A 83 -14.23 -5.97 13.26
CA SER A 83 -13.57 -5.87 14.56
C SER A 83 -14.12 -4.72 15.38
N VAL A 84 -14.02 -4.83 16.71
CA VAL A 84 -14.43 -3.80 17.66
C VAL A 84 -13.23 -3.42 18.52
N TYR A 85 -12.79 -2.16 18.41
CA TYR A 85 -11.66 -1.63 19.16
C TYR A 85 -12.15 -0.78 20.32
N ARG A 86 -11.67 -1.07 21.53
CA ARG A 86 -11.88 -0.25 22.73
C ARG A 86 -10.80 0.82 22.81
N LEU A 87 -11.15 2.07 22.60
CA LEU A 87 -10.21 3.18 22.39
C LEU A 87 -10.60 4.43 23.20
N HIS A 88 -9.72 5.44 23.18
CA HIS A 88 -9.82 6.67 23.98
C HIS A 88 -10.03 7.89 23.09
N ALA A 89 -11.12 8.63 23.30
CA ALA A 89 -11.50 9.77 22.47
C ALA A 89 -10.39 10.83 22.38
N ILE A 90 -9.67 11.08 23.47
CA ILE A 90 -8.55 12.04 23.51
C ILE A 90 -7.37 11.62 22.62
N ILE A 91 -7.16 10.31 22.43
CA ILE A 91 -6.10 9.81 21.55
C ILE A 91 -6.60 9.78 20.10
N LEU A 92 -7.86 9.36 19.89
CA LEU A 92 -8.47 9.33 18.55
C LEU A 92 -8.62 10.71 17.92
N SER A 93 -8.79 11.76 18.73
CA SER A 93 -8.92 13.14 18.22
C SER A 93 -7.67 13.66 17.53
N ARG A 94 -6.53 12.97 17.66
CA ARG A 94 -5.30 13.25 16.89
C ARG A 94 -5.47 12.94 15.40
N SER A 95 -6.38 12.04 15.03
CA SER A 95 -6.78 11.80 13.64
C SER A 95 -7.90 12.79 13.26
N PRO A 96 -7.71 13.66 12.25
CA PRO A 96 -8.75 14.58 11.80
C PRO A 96 -10.03 13.85 11.36
N TYR A 97 -9.88 12.70 10.70
CA TYR A 97 -11.00 11.87 10.27
C TYR A 97 -11.82 11.36 11.47
N LEU A 98 -11.16 10.75 12.46
CA LEU A 98 -11.84 10.25 13.65
C LEU A 98 -12.40 11.37 14.52
N ALA A 99 -11.71 12.52 14.62
CA ALA A 99 -12.22 13.71 15.30
C ALA A 99 -13.51 14.22 14.66
N HIS A 100 -13.57 14.23 13.33
CA HIS A 100 -14.77 14.59 12.60
C HIS A 100 -15.91 13.60 12.88
N LEU A 101 -15.66 12.30 12.72
CA LEU A 101 -16.66 11.26 13.01
C LEU A 101 -17.17 11.33 14.45
N MET A 102 -16.27 11.56 15.41
CA MET A 102 -16.62 11.74 16.82
C MET A 102 -17.52 12.95 17.08
N SER A 103 -17.41 13.99 16.26
CA SER A 103 -18.18 15.23 16.39
C SER A 103 -19.54 15.17 15.69
N THR A 104 -19.65 14.34 14.65
CA THR A 104 -20.87 14.22 13.83
C THR A 104 -21.70 12.98 14.14
N SER A 105 -21.15 12.00 14.87
CA SER A 105 -21.87 10.78 15.25
C SER A 105 -22.84 11.03 16.41
N PRO A 106 -24.11 10.61 16.32
CA PRO A 106 -25.09 10.77 17.40
C PRO A 106 -24.65 10.01 18.66
N GLN A 107 -24.59 10.71 19.81
CA GLN A 107 -24.30 10.07 21.08
C GLN A 107 -25.54 9.35 21.61
N THR A 108 -25.52 8.02 21.56
CA THR A 108 -26.58 7.16 22.11
C THR A 108 -26.15 6.67 23.50
N SER A 109 -26.21 7.56 24.49
CA SER A 109 -26.06 7.29 25.94
C SER A 109 -24.87 6.41 26.41
N GLY A 110 -23.96 7.02 27.19
CA GLY A 110 -22.92 6.31 27.95
C GLY A 110 -21.59 6.19 27.21
N GLN A 111 -21.45 5.17 26.34
CA GLN A 111 -20.22 4.89 25.60
C GLN A 111 -20.36 5.26 24.12
N ARG A 112 -19.38 5.97 23.56
CA ARG A 112 -19.45 6.44 22.16
C ARG A 112 -19.15 5.29 21.20
N ALA A 113 -20.10 4.91 20.34
CA ALA A 113 -19.87 3.94 19.28
C ALA A 113 -19.69 4.63 17.92
N ILE A 114 -18.65 4.25 17.16
CA ILE A 114 -18.33 4.77 15.84
C ILE A 114 -18.23 3.60 14.87
N PHE A 115 -18.82 3.74 13.68
CA PHE A 115 -18.80 2.72 12.63
C PHE A 115 -18.11 3.27 11.38
N ILE A 116 -17.04 2.60 10.94
CA ILE A 116 -16.32 2.93 9.71
C ILE A 116 -16.64 1.86 8.66
N HIS A 117 -17.19 2.31 7.53
CA HIS A 117 -17.50 1.45 6.39
C HIS A 117 -16.39 1.56 5.35
N LEU A 118 -15.69 0.44 5.10
CA LEU A 118 -14.53 0.35 4.20
C LEU A 118 -14.78 -0.56 2.98
N GLU A 119 -16.05 -0.80 2.62
CA GLU A 119 -16.43 -1.66 1.48
C GLU A 119 -15.83 -1.19 0.15
N HIS A 120 -15.47 0.09 0.11
CA HIS A 120 -14.86 0.72 -1.04
C HIS A 120 -13.33 0.84 -0.92
N GLU A 121 -12.70 0.50 0.19
CA GLU A 121 -11.25 0.70 0.35
C GLU A 121 -10.55 -0.64 0.61
N PRO A 122 -10.40 -1.50 -0.41
CA PRO A 122 -9.87 -2.86 -0.25
C PRO A 122 -8.42 -2.88 0.24
N GLU A 123 -7.68 -1.81 -0.01
CA GLU A 123 -6.30 -1.64 0.45
C GLU A 123 -6.22 -1.37 1.95
N VAL A 124 -7.30 -0.89 2.59
CA VAL A 124 -7.31 -0.70 4.04
C VAL A 124 -7.56 -2.06 4.71
N THR A 125 -6.46 -2.73 5.07
CA THR A 125 -6.50 -4.04 5.73
C THR A 125 -6.73 -3.91 7.23
N GLN A 126 -7.23 -4.98 7.86
CA GLN A 126 -7.43 -5.01 9.32
C GLN A 126 -6.12 -4.79 10.08
N ASP A 127 -5.04 -5.44 9.65
CA ASP A 127 -3.70 -5.31 10.25
C ASP A 127 -3.16 -3.88 10.08
N GLY A 128 -3.21 -3.34 8.86
CA GLY A 128 -2.77 -1.97 8.58
C GLY A 128 -3.54 -0.93 9.38
N PHE A 129 -4.86 -1.12 9.52
CA PHE A 129 -5.70 -0.25 10.33
C PHE A 129 -5.37 -0.33 11.82
N ALA A 130 -5.11 -1.54 12.36
CA ALA A 130 -4.72 -1.72 13.75
C ALA A 130 -3.36 -1.07 14.05
N ILE A 131 -2.37 -1.19 13.15
CA ILE A 131 -1.06 -0.53 13.27
C ILE A 131 -1.22 1.00 13.27
N ALA A 132 -2.05 1.54 12.37
CA ALA A 132 -2.32 2.97 12.34
C ALA A 132 -2.99 3.44 13.65
N LEU A 133 -4.02 2.74 14.14
CA LEU A 133 -4.61 3.06 15.45
C LEU A 133 -3.60 3.01 16.60
N GLY A 134 -2.74 1.99 16.62
CA GLY A 134 -1.67 1.87 17.61
C GLY A 134 -0.68 3.03 17.54
N TYR A 135 -0.39 3.54 16.34
CA TYR A 135 0.51 4.68 16.13
C TYR A 135 -0.01 5.97 16.79
N LEU A 136 -1.34 6.15 16.91
CA LEU A 136 -1.90 7.28 17.68
C LEU A 136 -1.47 7.27 19.16
N TYR A 137 -1.19 6.07 19.70
CA TYR A 137 -0.75 5.88 21.08
C TYR A 137 0.77 5.90 21.22
N SER A 138 1.50 5.25 20.30
CA SER A 138 2.95 5.14 20.37
C SER A 138 3.60 4.83 19.02
N SER A 139 4.79 5.41 18.80
CA SER A 139 5.67 5.15 17.67
C SER A 139 6.20 3.71 17.62
N VAL A 140 6.05 2.91 18.69
CA VAL A 140 6.37 1.47 18.69
C VAL A 140 5.68 0.74 17.53
N SER A 141 4.50 1.19 17.12
CA SER A 141 3.76 0.63 15.99
C SER A 141 4.52 0.68 14.66
N LEU A 142 5.51 1.57 14.50
CA LEU A 142 6.38 1.61 13.32
C LEU A 142 7.18 0.32 13.15
N SER A 143 7.56 -0.34 14.25
CA SER A 143 8.30 -1.62 14.21
C SER A 143 7.47 -2.80 13.71
N LEU A 144 6.14 -2.63 13.61
CA LEU A 144 5.21 -3.64 13.09
C LEU A 144 5.04 -3.52 11.56
N ILE A 145 5.62 -2.49 10.95
CA ILE A 145 5.54 -2.27 9.51
C ILE A 145 6.55 -3.16 8.81
N SER A 146 6.05 -3.90 7.84
CA SER A 146 6.77 -4.87 7.03
C SER A 146 6.37 -4.71 5.56
N PRO A 147 7.19 -5.13 4.58
CA PRO A 147 6.84 -5.07 3.16
C PRO A 147 5.44 -5.60 2.82
N GLU A 148 4.98 -6.61 3.56
CA GLU A 148 3.75 -7.36 3.33
C GLU A 148 2.51 -6.57 3.77
N ASN A 149 2.60 -5.77 4.83
CA ASN A 149 1.50 -4.97 5.36
C ASN A 149 1.61 -3.46 5.08
N ALA A 150 2.76 -2.99 4.56
CA ALA A 150 3.05 -1.58 4.33
C ALA A 150 1.98 -0.87 3.49
N ARG A 151 1.44 -1.54 2.46
CA ARG A 151 0.34 -1.00 1.63
C ARG A 151 -0.89 -0.66 2.47
N GLY A 152 -1.31 -1.58 3.33
CA GLY A 152 -2.49 -1.40 4.18
C GLY A 152 -2.27 -0.38 5.29
N VAL A 153 -1.06 -0.33 5.86
CA VAL A 153 -0.68 0.70 6.84
C VAL A 153 -0.71 2.09 6.18
N LEU A 154 -0.16 2.22 4.97
CA LEU A 154 -0.17 3.48 4.24
C LEU A 154 -1.60 3.93 3.91
N ALA A 155 -2.45 3.03 3.41
CA ALA A 155 -3.85 3.31 3.12
C ALA A 155 -4.62 3.76 4.39
N ALA A 156 -4.44 3.04 5.49
CA ALA A 156 -5.06 3.39 6.78
C ALA A 156 -4.55 4.74 7.32
N GLY A 157 -3.24 5.00 7.24
CA GLY A 157 -2.65 6.26 7.67
C GLY A 157 -3.18 7.45 6.86
N CYS A 158 -3.30 7.32 5.54
CA CYS A 158 -3.87 8.36 4.70
C CYS A 158 -5.36 8.58 4.96
N LEU A 159 -6.13 7.51 5.22
CA LEU A 159 -7.55 7.60 5.59
C LEU A 159 -7.75 8.36 6.91
N LEU A 160 -7.00 7.96 7.94
CA LEU A 160 -7.14 8.53 9.28
C LEU A 160 -6.59 9.96 9.34
N GLY A 161 -5.51 10.25 8.60
CA GLY A 161 -4.86 11.55 8.55
C GLY A 161 -4.11 11.93 9.83
N GLY A 162 -3.27 12.97 9.77
CA GLY A 162 -2.50 13.51 10.90
C GLY A 162 -1.36 12.60 11.39
N MET A 163 -0.81 11.77 10.50
CA MET A 163 0.18 10.73 10.80
C MET A 163 1.25 10.69 9.70
N GLU A 164 1.83 11.85 9.39
CA GLU A 164 2.74 12.04 8.26
C GLU A 164 3.96 11.10 8.33
N ASP A 165 4.55 10.94 9.52
CA ASP A 165 5.70 10.06 9.74
C ASP A 165 5.37 8.58 9.53
N LEU A 166 4.18 8.14 9.96
CA LEU A 166 3.69 6.77 9.73
C LEU A 166 3.54 6.52 8.22
N CYS A 167 2.90 7.45 7.51
CA CYS A 167 2.72 7.37 6.07
C CYS A 167 4.07 7.38 5.34
N ALA A 168 5.01 8.23 5.75
CA ALA A 168 6.34 8.29 5.16
C ALA A 168 7.11 6.98 5.35
N TYR A 169 7.06 6.39 6.56
CA TYR A 169 7.71 5.11 6.86
C TYR A 169 7.08 3.95 6.08
N ALA A 170 5.75 3.87 6.04
CA ALA A 170 5.03 2.85 5.28
C ALA A 170 5.25 2.98 3.77
N TYR A 171 5.32 4.21 3.25
CA TYR A 171 5.68 4.47 1.86
C TYR A 171 7.10 4.00 1.54
N GLU A 172 8.08 4.25 2.42
CA GLU A 172 9.44 3.79 2.21
C GLU A 172 9.53 2.25 2.21
N ALA A 173 8.81 1.58 3.11
CA ALA A 173 8.68 0.12 3.10
C ALA A 173 8.04 -0.40 1.79
N CYS A 174 6.98 0.26 1.31
CA CYS A 174 6.40 -0.04 -0.01
C CYS A 174 7.44 0.08 -1.12
N ARG A 175 8.18 1.20 -1.17
CA ARG A 175 9.20 1.47 -2.19
C ARG A 175 10.32 0.43 -2.18
N GLN A 176 10.78 0.03 -1.00
CA GLN A 176 11.83 -1.01 -0.85
C GLN A 176 11.34 -2.40 -1.25
N SER A 177 10.04 -2.67 -1.18
CA SER A 177 9.45 -3.95 -1.58
C SER A 177 9.28 -4.11 -3.09
N ILE A 178 9.57 -3.09 -3.91
CA ILE A 178 9.50 -3.17 -5.37
C ILE A 178 10.74 -3.93 -5.86
N THR A 179 10.53 -5.19 -6.26
CA THR A 179 11.58 -6.13 -6.68
C THR A 179 11.16 -6.85 -7.95
N VAL A 180 12.06 -7.66 -8.52
CA VAL A 180 11.77 -8.46 -9.73
C VAL A 180 10.60 -9.42 -9.49
N ASP A 181 10.49 -9.96 -8.28
CA ASP A 181 9.46 -10.95 -7.92
C ASP A 181 8.10 -10.29 -7.67
N SER A 182 8.09 -9.10 -7.04
CA SER A 182 6.86 -8.40 -6.65
C SER A 182 6.35 -7.39 -7.70
N ILE A 183 7.12 -7.09 -8.76
CA ILE A 183 6.79 -6.02 -9.72
C ILE A 183 5.41 -6.20 -10.38
N ASN A 184 4.98 -7.44 -10.62
CA ASN A 184 3.69 -7.69 -11.24
C ASN A 184 2.54 -7.24 -10.33
N GLU A 185 2.63 -7.52 -9.02
CA GLU A 185 1.63 -7.06 -8.05
C GLU A 185 1.61 -5.54 -7.94
N TRP A 186 2.79 -4.91 -7.96
CA TRP A 186 2.92 -3.46 -7.92
C TRP A 186 2.33 -2.79 -9.16
N VAL A 187 2.51 -3.39 -10.34
CA VAL A 187 1.93 -2.93 -11.59
C VAL A 187 0.40 -3.02 -11.58
N ASP A 188 -0.16 -4.13 -11.11
CA ASP A 188 -1.61 -4.31 -10.99
C ASP A 188 -2.20 -3.30 -9.98
N PHE A 189 -1.48 -3.07 -8.87
CA PHE A 189 -1.86 -2.10 -7.85
C PHE A 189 -1.88 -0.66 -8.38
N VAL A 190 -0.80 -0.19 -9.02
CA VAL A 190 -0.74 1.20 -9.52
C VAL A 190 -1.75 1.45 -10.64
N ASP A 191 -2.09 0.43 -11.43
CA ASP A 191 -3.19 0.52 -12.40
C ASP A 191 -4.53 0.72 -11.68
N THR A 192 -4.81 -0.12 -10.67
CA THR A 192 -6.06 -0.07 -9.90
C THR A 192 -6.30 1.28 -9.23
N ILE A 193 -5.28 1.89 -8.62
CA ILE A 193 -5.43 3.18 -7.92
C ILE A 193 -5.49 4.39 -8.87
N THR A 194 -5.09 4.23 -10.13
CA THR A 194 -5.09 5.32 -11.14
C THR A 194 -6.38 5.31 -11.98
N MET A 195 -7.10 4.19 -12.03
CA MET A 195 -8.34 4.09 -12.79
C MET A 195 -9.49 4.85 -12.09
N PRO A 196 -10.27 5.67 -12.82
CA PRO A 196 -11.49 6.25 -12.28
C PRO A 196 -12.44 5.13 -11.85
N ARG A 197 -12.78 5.10 -10.57
CA ARG A 197 -13.71 4.11 -10.04
C ARG A 197 -15.09 4.30 -10.71
N PRO A 198 -15.75 3.24 -11.19
CA PRO A 198 -17.11 3.37 -11.70
C PRO A 198 -18.01 3.87 -10.57
N SER A 199 -18.66 5.02 -10.78
CA SER A 199 -19.67 5.56 -9.89
C SER A 199 -20.83 4.57 -9.80
N VAL A 200 -21.01 3.94 -8.63
CA VAL A 200 -22.12 2.99 -8.38
C VAL A 200 -23.46 3.72 -8.22
N SER A 201 -23.45 5.05 -8.17
CA SER A 201 -24.67 5.86 -8.05
C SER A 201 -25.22 6.21 -9.43
N GLY A 202 -26.23 5.47 -9.88
CA GLY A 202 -27.05 5.77 -11.06
C GLY A 202 -27.95 7.01 -10.90
N VAL A 203 -27.43 8.09 -10.31
CA VAL A 203 -28.10 9.39 -10.24
C VAL A 203 -27.27 10.36 -11.07
N SER A 204 -27.82 10.74 -12.22
CA SER A 204 -27.26 11.79 -13.07
C SER A 204 -27.35 13.14 -12.36
N THR A 205 -26.36 13.49 -11.54
CA THR A 205 -26.14 14.88 -11.13
C THR A 205 -25.06 15.48 -12.03
N PRO A 206 -25.33 16.62 -12.71
CA PRO A 206 -24.33 17.37 -13.43
C PRO A 206 -23.59 18.25 -12.42
N VAL A 207 -22.71 17.64 -11.64
CA VAL A 207 -21.65 18.37 -10.93
C VAL A 207 -20.37 17.63 -11.27
N GLU A 208 -19.45 18.36 -11.89
CA GLU A 208 -18.09 17.95 -12.20
C GLU A 208 -17.36 17.69 -10.88
N MET A 209 -17.68 16.56 -10.22
CA MET A 209 -16.94 16.12 -9.05
C MET A 209 -15.52 15.80 -9.51
N PRO A 210 -14.48 16.26 -8.79
CA PRO A 210 -13.13 15.80 -9.03
C PRO A 210 -13.12 14.27 -9.09
N PRO A 211 -12.30 13.65 -9.95
CA PRO A 211 -12.15 12.20 -9.94
C PRO A 211 -11.86 11.77 -8.49
N PRO A 212 -12.47 10.66 -8.01
CA PRO A 212 -12.27 10.22 -6.64
C PRO A 212 -10.77 10.14 -6.39
N THR A 213 -10.26 11.02 -5.53
CA THR A 213 -8.85 11.06 -5.20
C THR A 213 -8.57 9.76 -4.46
N SER A 214 -7.66 8.94 -5.00
CA SER A 214 -7.18 7.74 -4.34
C SER A 214 -6.92 8.01 -2.86
N ILE A 215 -7.28 7.07 -1.98
CA ILE A 215 -7.08 7.18 -0.53
C ILE A 215 -5.61 7.48 -0.18
N PHE A 216 -4.68 7.05 -1.02
CA PHE A 216 -3.25 7.28 -0.89
C PHE A 216 -2.81 8.74 -1.16
N GLY A 217 -3.70 9.61 -1.62
CA GLY A 217 -3.41 11.02 -1.90
C GLY A 217 -2.19 11.19 -2.81
N MET A 218 -1.18 11.95 -2.34
CA MET A 218 0.07 12.18 -3.08
C MET A 218 0.94 10.92 -3.23
N TYR A 219 0.78 9.92 -2.35
CA TYR A 219 1.58 8.70 -2.39
C TYR A 219 1.19 7.80 -3.56
N ALA A 220 -0.05 7.89 -4.07
CA ALA A 220 -0.47 7.15 -5.26
C ALA A 220 0.44 7.47 -6.46
N GLN A 221 0.65 8.76 -6.71
CA GLN A 221 1.49 9.21 -7.82
C GLN A 221 2.96 8.85 -7.59
N ARG A 222 3.46 9.01 -6.36
CA ARG A 222 4.85 8.65 -6.02
C ARG A 222 5.12 7.16 -6.25
N LEU A 223 4.24 6.28 -5.76
CA LEU A 223 4.37 4.83 -5.97
C LEU A 223 4.31 4.47 -7.46
N ARG A 224 3.45 5.15 -8.24
CA ARG A 224 3.42 4.98 -9.70
C ARG A 224 4.74 5.38 -10.36
N ASP A 225 5.33 6.50 -9.94
CA ASP A 225 6.60 6.99 -10.47
C ASP A 225 7.78 6.09 -10.04
N ASP A 226 7.72 5.49 -8.84
CA ASP A 226 8.70 4.51 -8.38
C ASP A 226 8.63 3.20 -9.17
N VAL A 227 7.42 2.66 -9.39
CA VAL A 227 7.19 1.49 -10.24
C VAL A 227 7.66 1.76 -11.67
N PHE A 228 7.36 2.95 -12.20
CA PHE A 228 7.83 3.36 -13.52
C PHE A 228 9.36 3.40 -13.59
N ASN A 229 10.02 4.09 -12.66
CA ASN A 229 11.48 4.18 -12.57
C ASN A 229 12.11 2.80 -12.44
N PHE A 230 11.52 1.93 -11.64
CA PHE A 230 11.97 0.56 -11.50
C PHE A 230 11.92 -0.19 -12.83
N LEU A 231 10.81 -0.10 -13.59
CA LEU A 231 10.67 -0.76 -14.89
C LEU A 231 11.66 -0.26 -15.95
N VAL A 232 11.93 1.05 -15.99
CA VAL A 232 12.74 1.65 -17.07
C VAL A 232 14.24 1.68 -16.77
N ALA A 233 14.63 1.78 -15.51
CA ALA A 233 16.03 1.96 -15.12
C ALA A 233 16.55 0.83 -14.22
N THR A 234 15.89 0.57 -13.09
CA THR A 234 16.42 -0.37 -12.08
C THR A 234 16.38 -1.82 -12.57
N LEU A 235 15.26 -2.26 -13.14
CA LEU A 235 15.05 -3.63 -13.59
C LEU A 235 15.99 -4.03 -14.75
N PRO A 236 16.14 -3.25 -15.84
CA PRO A 236 17.10 -3.59 -16.89
C PRO A 236 18.55 -3.63 -16.40
N SER A 237 18.92 -2.75 -15.46
CA SER A 237 20.23 -2.71 -14.83
C SER A 237 20.50 -3.97 -13.98
N MET A 238 19.55 -4.36 -13.12
CA MET A 238 19.64 -5.58 -12.30
C MET A 238 19.72 -6.86 -13.15
N LEU A 239 19.02 -6.89 -14.29
CA LEU A 239 19.02 -8.01 -15.22
C LEU A 239 20.22 -7.99 -16.20
N GLY A 240 21.10 -6.99 -16.11
CA GLY A 240 22.29 -6.87 -16.96
C GLY A 240 22.02 -6.59 -18.44
N VAL A 241 20.78 -6.22 -18.80
CA VAL A 241 20.32 -6.09 -20.21
C VAL A 241 20.98 -4.89 -20.90
N SER A 242 21.41 -3.88 -20.15
CA SER A 242 21.95 -2.62 -20.67
C SER A 242 23.41 -2.72 -21.17
N THR A 243 24.12 -3.82 -20.87
CA THR A 243 25.57 -3.96 -21.14
C THR A 243 25.87 -4.68 -22.46
N ALA A 244 25.49 -4.09 -23.58
CA ALA A 244 25.85 -4.60 -24.92
C ALA A 244 27.28 -4.22 -25.37
N ALA A 245 28.22 -4.02 -24.44
CA ALA A 245 29.60 -3.61 -24.76
C ALA A 245 30.67 -4.69 -24.47
N ALA A 246 30.31 -5.86 -23.93
CA ALA A 246 31.25 -6.96 -23.75
C ALA A 246 31.12 -7.98 -24.90
N SER A 247 32.22 -8.23 -25.59
CA SER A 247 32.38 -9.05 -26.80
C SER A 247 32.29 -10.57 -26.57
N THR A 248 31.34 -11.03 -25.75
CA THR A 248 30.95 -12.44 -25.63
C THR A 248 29.59 -12.47 -24.94
N PRO A 249 28.54 -13.15 -25.46
CA PRO A 249 27.27 -13.24 -24.74
C PRO A 249 27.42 -14.26 -23.59
N PRO A 250 27.40 -13.86 -22.31
CA PRO A 250 27.15 -14.81 -21.26
C PRO A 250 25.66 -15.21 -21.32
N GLN A 251 25.35 -16.50 -21.13
CA GLN A 251 23.97 -17.03 -21.12
C GLN A 251 23.03 -16.21 -20.20
N THR A 252 23.56 -15.66 -19.12
CA THR A 252 22.85 -14.81 -18.14
C THR A 252 22.21 -13.54 -18.74
N SER A 253 22.78 -12.97 -19.80
CA SER A 253 22.23 -11.78 -20.47
C SER A 253 20.98 -12.07 -21.31
N GLN A 254 20.86 -13.31 -21.79
CA GLN A 254 19.70 -13.77 -22.52
C GLN A 254 18.54 -14.03 -21.55
N ASP A 255 18.81 -14.70 -20.41
CA ASP A 255 17.84 -14.97 -19.35
C ASP A 255 17.28 -13.67 -18.74
N GLY A 256 18.13 -12.65 -18.56
CA GLY A 256 17.71 -11.32 -18.10
C GLY A 256 16.77 -10.63 -19.09
N ARG A 257 17.06 -10.70 -20.40
CA ARG A 257 16.19 -10.14 -21.44
C ARG A 257 14.85 -10.87 -21.52
N GLU A 258 14.84 -12.19 -21.37
CA GLU A 258 13.61 -13.00 -21.36
C GLU A 258 12.74 -12.68 -20.14
N THR A 259 13.35 -12.52 -18.96
CA THR A 259 12.66 -12.08 -17.73
C THR A 259 12.03 -10.69 -17.92
N LEU A 260 12.77 -9.74 -18.48
CA LEU A 260 12.28 -8.39 -18.79
C LEU A 260 11.08 -8.43 -19.76
N LEU A 261 11.16 -9.27 -20.81
CA LEU A 261 10.06 -9.48 -21.75
C LEU A 261 8.82 -10.05 -21.06
N HIS A 262 8.99 -11.02 -20.16
CA HIS A 262 7.89 -11.60 -19.42
C HIS A 262 7.19 -10.55 -18.53
N VAL A 263 7.95 -9.73 -17.80
CA VAL A 263 7.39 -8.62 -16.99
C VAL A 263 6.62 -7.63 -17.88
N PHE A 264 7.25 -7.11 -18.94
CA PHE A 264 6.62 -6.13 -19.85
C PHE A 264 5.42 -6.70 -20.63
N SER A 265 5.31 -8.02 -20.75
CA SER A 265 4.12 -8.66 -21.32
C SER A 265 2.87 -8.55 -20.44
N ARG A 266 3.04 -8.22 -19.15
CA ARG A 266 1.95 -8.06 -18.18
C ARG A 266 1.57 -6.61 -17.87
N VAL A 267 2.43 -5.66 -18.20
CA VAL A 267 2.24 -4.24 -17.89
C VAL A 267 1.02 -3.64 -18.63
N PRO A 268 0.16 -2.81 -18.00
CA PRO A 268 -0.93 -2.12 -18.69
C PRO A 268 -0.43 -1.28 -19.87
N PHE A 269 -1.24 -1.13 -20.91
CA PHE A 269 -0.81 -0.48 -22.16
C PHE A 269 -0.20 0.91 -21.95
N ASP A 270 -0.83 1.75 -21.12
CA ASP A 270 -0.38 3.13 -20.94
C ASP A 270 0.99 3.19 -20.24
N LEU A 271 1.21 2.31 -19.26
CA LEU A 271 2.50 2.18 -18.58
C LEU A 271 3.57 1.55 -19.49
N PHE A 272 3.19 0.55 -20.29
CA PHE A 272 4.06 -0.09 -21.29
C PHE A 272 4.52 0.91 -22.36
N LYS A 273 3.58 1.66 -22.93
CA LYS A 273 3.85 2.71 -23.91
C LYS A 273 4.79 3.75 -23.32
N ALA A 274 4.46 4.30 -22.14
CA ALA A 274 5.29 5.31 -21.49
C ALA A 274 6.71 4.79 -21.21
N ALA A 275 6.84 3.52 -20.79
CA ALA A 275 8.14 2.93 -20.48
C ALA A 275 9.00 2.74 -21.75
N VAL A 276 8.44 2.18 -22.82
CA VAL A 276 9.15 1.96 -24.09
C VAL A 276 9.54 3.29 -24.75
N GLU A 277 8.68 4.31 -24.67
CA GLU A 277 8.92 5.63 -25.25
C GLU A 277 9.82 6.52 -24.36
N SER A 278 10.14 6.07 -23.14
CA SER A 278 10.94 6.86 -22.21
C SER A 278 12.41 6.93 -22.64
N PRO A 279 13.04 8.12 -22.68
CA PRO A 279 14.48 8.22 -22.91
C PRO A 279 15.29 7.51 -21.81
N THR A 280 14.73 7.34 -20.61
CA THR A 280 15.41 6.67 -19.49
C THR A 280 15.43 5.15 -19.59
N PHE A 281 14.75 4.56 -20.59
CA PHE A 281 14.67 3.12 -20.72
C PHE A 281 16.01 2.48 -21.14
N GLN A 282 16.61 1.73 -20.22
CA GLN A 282 17.98 1.21 -20.35
C GLN A 282 18.07 -0.13 -21.11
N ILE A 283 17.67 -0.15 -22.40
CA ILE A 283 17.66 -1.37 -23.23
C ILE A 283 18.64 -1.35 -24.42
N GLY A 284 19.51 -0.34 -24.47
CA GLY A 284 20.49 -0.16 -25.55
C GLY A 284 19.99 0.78 -26.65
N SER A 285 20.30 0.47 -27.91
CA SER A 285 19.97 1.32 -29.06
C SER A 285 18.47 1.36 -29.38
N ASP A 286 18.03 2.36 -30.16
CA ASP A 286 16.65 2.45 -30.65
C ASP A 286 16.22 1.20 -31.44
N GLN A 287 17.15 0.56 -32.15
CA GLN A 287 16.90 -0.70 -32.83
C GLN A 287 16.65 -1.85 -31.83
N ALA A 288 17.41 -1.93 -30.74
CA ALA A 288 17.23 -2.92 -29.69
C ALA A 288 15.90 -2.72 -28.94
N ARG A 289 15.55 -1.46 -28.69
CA ARG A 289 14.27 -1.03 -28.11
C ARG A 289 13.08 -1.37 -29.01
N PHE A 290 13.17 -1.06 -30.30
CA PHE A 290 12.15 -1.43 -31.29
C PHE A 290 11.93 -2.94 -31.34
N LYS A 291 13.02 -3.72 -31.42
CA LYS A 291 12.97 -5.18 -31.40
C LYS A 291 12.32 -5.70 -30.12
N PHE A 292 12.73 -5.20 -28.96
CA PHE A 292 12.14 -5.57 -27.67
C PHE A 292 10.64 -5.25 -27.61
N ALA A 293 10.23 -4.06 -28.01
CA ALA A 293 8.82 -3.66 -28.00
C ALA A 293 7.98 -4.56 -28.92
N LYS A 294 8.52 -4.93 -30.09
CA LYS A 294 7.88 -5.88 -31.00
C LYS A 294 7.73 -7.26 -30.35
N ASP A 295 8.81 -7.80 -29.77
CA ASP A 295 8.82 -9.10 -29.10
C ASP A 295 7.81 -9.11 -27.92
N ALA A 296 7.79 -8.05 -27.10
CA ALA A 296 6.85 -7.89 -25.99
C ALA A 296 5.39 -7.85 -26.47
N ILE A 297 5.07 -7.06 -27.49
CA ILE A 297 3.73 -7.00 -28.09
C ILE A 297 3.29 -8.37 -28.61
N ASP A 298 4.19 -9.12 -29.23
CA ASP A 298 3.88 -10.47 -29.73
C ASP A 298 3.59 -11.46 -28.60
N LEU A 299 4.25 -11.34 -27.43
CA LEU A 299 3.87 -12.08 -26.22
C LEU A 299 2.52 -11.60 -25.67
N ARG A 300 2.27 -10.29 -25.64
CA ARG A 300 1.03 -9.69 -25.10
C ARG A 300 -0.22 -10.13 -25.86
N LYS A 301 -0.11 -10.32 -27.19
CA LYS A 301 -1.18 -10.90 -28.03
C LYS A 301 -1.62 -12.29 -27.57
N ARG A 302 -0.72 -13.06 -26.95
CA ARG A 302 -1.00 -14.40 -26.42
C ARG A 302 -1.59 -14.37 -25.01
N GLY A 303 -1.42 -13.26 -24.28
CA GLY A 303 -1.86 -13.04 -22.90
C GLY A 303 -2.93 -11.94 -22.77
N ILE A 304 -2.62 -10.88 -22.03
CA ILE A 304 -3.57 -9.85 -21.54
C ILE A 304 -4.32 -9.13 -22.68
N ALA A 305 -3.70 -8.92 -23.84
CA ALA A 305 -4.35 -8.24 -24.97
C ALA A 305 -5.37 -9.11 -25.71
N ARG A 306 -5.42 -10.43 -25.44
CA ARG A 306 -6.32 -11.37 -26.13
C ARG A 306 -7.79 -11.11 -25.81
N GLY A 307 -8.10 -10.51 -24.65
CA GLY A 307 -9.47 -10.23 -24.19
C GLY A 307 -9.99 -8.81 -24.46
N THR A 308 -9.10 -7.85 -24.76
CA THR A 308 -9.46 -6.42 -24.83
C THR A 308 -9.94 -5.97 -26.21
N GLY A 309 -9.82 -6.82 -27.24
CA GLY A 309 -10.19 -6.47 -28.61
C GLY A 309 -9.34 -5.35 -29.22
N ALA A 310 -8.19 -5.05 -28.62
CA ALA A 310 -7.28 -4.00 -29.05
C ALA A 310 -6.04 -4.60 -29.74
N GLU A 311 -5.61 -4.01 -30.85
CA GLU A 311 -4.37 -4.35 -31.53
C GLU A 311 -3.28 -3.34 -31.18
N GLU A 312 -2.21 -3.81 -30.55
CA GLU A 312 -1.02 -3.02 -30.22
C GLU A 312 0.03 -3.19 -31.34
N THR A 313 0.68 -2.09 -31.73
CA THR A 313 1.75 -2.07 -32.74
C THR A 313 2.87 -1.12 -32.33
N VAL A 314 4.08 -1.39 -32.82
CA VAL A 314 5.26 -0.52 -32.63
C VAL A 314 5.73 0.02 -33.97
N VAL A 315 6.13 1.30 -33.98
CA VAL A 315 6.61 2.03 -35.15
C VAL A 315 7.94 2.69 -34.81
N LEU A 316 8.83 2.79 -35.80
CA LEU A 316 10.06 3.56 -35.70
C LEU A 316 9.88 4.87 -36.47
N ALA A 317 9.97 6.01 -35.80
CA ALA A 317 9.92 7.32 -36.41
C ALA A 317 11.32 7.75 -36.86
N PHE A 318 11.52 7.87 -38.16
CA PHE A 318 12.75 8.42 -38.72
C PHE A 318 12.64 9.95 -38.76
N GLY A 319 13.54 10.66 -38.08
CA GLY A 319 13.67 12.13 -38.15
C GLY A 319 13.27 12.94 -36.90
N ALA A 320 12.98 12.30 -35.76
CA ALA A 320 12.50 12.98 -34.55
C ALA A 320 13.60 13.55 -33.61
N ASN A 321 14.88 13.48 -34.00
CA ASN A 321 16.02 13.86 -33.14
C ASN A 321 16.04 15.33 -32.66
N ASN A 322 15.19 16.21 -33.19
CA ASN A 322 15.17 17.63 -32.82
C ASN A 322 14.23 17.99 -31.65
N MET A 323 13.39 17.06 -31.15
CA MET A 323 12.42 17.35 -30.07
C MET A 323 12.52 16.40 -28.85
N GLY A 324 13.66 15.70 -28.68
CA GLY A 324 13.94 14.94 -27.45
C GLY A 324 13.02 13.75 -27.14
N GLY A 325 12.21 13.30 -28.11
CA GLY A 325 11.37 12.10 -27.99
C GLY A 325 12.11 10.83 -28.41
N SER A 326 11.68 9.67 -27.90
CA SER A 326 12.19 8.37 -28.37
C SER A 326 11.81 8.14 -29.84
N ALA A 327 12.73 7.59 -30.63
CA ALA A 327 12.46 7.20 -32.02
C ALA A 327 11.48 6.02 -32.13
N VAL A 328 11.22 5.29 -31.03
CA VAL A 328 10.30 4.16 -30.99
C VAL A 328 8.97 4.60 -30.40
N HIS A 329 7.87 4.34 -31.11
CA HIS A 329 6.52 4.65 -30.66
C HIS A 329 5.62 3.41 -30.64
N VAL A 330 4.79 3.31 -29.61
CA VAL A 330 3.79 2.25 -29.43
C VAL A 330 2.38 2.84 -29.59
N THR A 331 1.54 2.17 -30.38
CA THR A 331 0.15 2.56 -30.63
C THR A 331 -0.81 1.41 -30.39
N ARG A 332 -2.06 1.73 -30.02
CA ARG A 332 -3.14 0.75 -29.79
C ARG A 332 -4.39 1.15 -30.56
N LYS A 333 -4.93 0.22 -31.35
CA LYS A 333 -6.16 0.40 -32.13
C LYS A 333 -7.25 -0.54 -31.63
N MET A 334 -8.40 -0.01 -31.21
CA MET A 334 -9.56 -0.82 -30.84
C MET A 334 -10.22 -1.41 -32.10
N ARG A 335 -10.48 -2.72 -32.12
CA ARG A 335 -11.27 -3.35 -33.19
C ARG A 335 -12.72 -2.85 -33.07
N LYS A 336 -13.22 -2.16 -34.10
CA LYS A 336 -14.64 -1.77 -34.18
C LYS A 336 -15.50 -3.04 -34.16
N ARG A 337 -16.45 -3.15 -33.21
CA ARG A 337 -17.50 -4.18 -33.27
C ARG A 337 -18.31 -3.95 -34.55
N GLN A 338 -18.50 -5.00 -35.34
CA GLN A 338 -19.39 -4.93 -36.50
C GLN A 338 -20.81 -4.66 -36.01
N LEU A 339 -21.38 -3.49 -36.33
CA LEU A 339 -22.80 -3.26 -36.14
C LEU A 339 -23.56 -4.15 -37.13
N TRP A 340 -24.35 -5.08 -36.62
CA TRP A 340 -25.27 -5.86 -37.43
C TRP A 340 -26.38 -4.92 -37.91
N LYS A 341 -26.62 -4.88 -39.22
CA LYS A 341 -27.77 -4.18 -39.80
C LYS A 341 -29.02 -5.00 -39.46
N VAL A 342 -29.95 -4.43 -38.71
CA VAL A 342 -31.29 -5.01 -38.57
C VAL A 342 -32.00 -4.73 -39.89
N ASN A 343 -32.30 -5.77 -40.67
CA ASN A 343 -33.19 -5.60 -41.81
C ASN A 343 -34.61 -5.43 -41.26
N SER A 344 -35.21 -4.26 -41.48
CA SER A 344 -36.62 -4.03 -41.19
C SER A 344 -37.46 -4.98 -42.05
N PRO A 345 -38.41 -5.74 -41.48
CA PRO A 345 -39.36 -6.51 -42.27
C PRO A 345 -40.28 -5.53 -43.04
N ALA A 346 -40.51 -5.86 -44.31
CA ALA A 346 -41.35 -5.10 -45.24
C ALA A 346 -42.85 -5.27 -44.94
#